data_AF-A0A842RFF0-F1
#
_entry.id   AF-A0A842RFF0-F1
#
_cell.length_a   1.000
_cell.length_b   1.000
_cell.length_c   1.000
_cell.angle_alpha   90.00
_cell.angle_beta   90.00
_cell.angle_gamma   90.00
#
_symmetry.space_group_name_H-M   'P 1'
#
loop_
_entity.id
_entity.type
_entity.pdbx_description
1 polymer ?
#
loop_
_entity_poly.entity_id
_entity_poly.type
_entity_poly.pdbx_seq_one_letter_code
_entity_poly.pdbx_strand_id
1 'polypeptide(L)'
;MNLKIRFKLWWKRIQLYWRFTFAHHPLCDRFKDQVFEINGVYFCQGCTFVFSGVVIGSILFSFLQLPLSFWWWFMSSGLLALPTFIVHFSSLPRMVTRIARFLFGLSFGWTIGGLVKFANWINWLILIGFSVFIYVLFRILYRGSKKQTDACKGCPELDEPSVCPGYQLQMEAERKYSEYATKLLQPQIEAYIQSKTTPMILSQKEQKNLEQTSHSEN
;
A
#
# COMPACT_ATOMS: atom_id res chain seq x y z
N MET A 1 11.87 -0.21 21.74
CA MET A 1 12.14 -1.46 20.99
C MET A 1 13.49 -1.36 20.27
N ASN A 2 14.33 -2.39 20.34
CA ASN A 2 15.69 -2.38 19.76
C ASN A 2 15.66 -2.26 18.23
N LEU A 3 16.53 -1.42 17.64
CA LEU A 3 16.64 -1.23 16.19
C LEU A 3 16.91 -2.53 15.43
N LYS A 4 17.71 -3.45 16.00
CA LYS A 4 17.98 -4.77 15.41
C LYS A 4 16.72 -5.61 15.26
N ILE A 5 15.80 -5.54 16.23
CA ILE A 5 14.51 -6.25 16.17
C ILE A 5 13.62 -5.64 15.10
N ARG A 6 13.54 -4.30 15.03
CA ARG A 6 12.79 -3.59 13.98
C ARG A 6 13.25 -4.02 12.59
N PHE A 7 14.58 -4.07 12.37
CA PHE A 7 15.15 -4.48 11.11
C PHE A 7 14.82 -5.94 10.77
N LYS A 8 14.96 -6.86 11.73
CA LYS A 8 14.60 -8.28 11.54
C LYS A 8 13.12 -8.48 11.18
N LEU A 9 12.22 -7.77 11.85
CA LEU A 9 10.78 -7.80 11.55
C LEU A 9 10.51 -7.25 10.14
N TRP A 10 11.07 -6.09 9.82
CA TRP A 10 10.92 -5.48 8.49
C TRP A 10 11.41 -6.39 7.37
N TRP A 11 12.59 -6.99 7.52
CA TRP A 11 13.14 -7.92 6.53
C TRP A 11 12.25 -9.15 6.35
N LYS A 12 11.77 -9.74 7.46
CA LYS A 12 10.89 -10.90 7.42
C LYS A 12 9.57 -10.57 6.73
N ARG A 13 9.03 -9.37 6.95
CA ARG A 13 7.82 -8.90 6.27
C ARG A 13 8.04 -8.80 4.75
N ILE A 14 9.14 -8.22 4.30
CA ILE A 14 9.44 -8.17 2.85
C ILE A 14 9.54 -9.60 2.29
N GLN A 15 10.29 -10.48 2.95
CA GLN A 15 10.48 -11.86 2.51
C GLN A 15 9.16 -12.65 2.38
N LEU A 16 8.18 -12.39 3.26
CA LEU A 16 6.91 -13.13 3.23
C LEU A 16 5.90 -12.51 2.26
N TYR A 17 5.89 -11.18 2.10
CA TYR A 17 4.84 -10.46 1.36
C TYR A 17 5.22 -10.18 -0.09
N TRP A 18 6.49 -10.31 -0.48
CA TRP A 18 6.96 -9.90 -1.81
C TRP A 18 6.15 -10.49 -2.97
N ARG A 19 5.69 -11.74 -2.84
CA ARG A 19 4.91 -12.46 -3.87
C ARG A 19 3.61 -11.77 -4.24
N PHE A 20 2.96 -11.07 -3.31
CA PHE A 20 1.65 -10.46 -3.54
C PHE A 20 1.61 -8.97 -3.19
N THR A 21 2.77 -8.36 -2.89
CA THR A 21 2.86 -6.92 -2.57
C THR A 21 2.33 -6.04 -3.70
N PHE A 22 2.40 -6.50 -4.95
CA PHE A 22 1.93 -5.76 -6.13
C PHE A 22 0.50 -6.12 -6.55
N ALA A 23 -0.14 -7.09 -5.90
CA ALA A 23 -1.51 -7.48 -6.16
C ALA A 23 -2.44 -6.87 -5.10
N HIS A 24 -3.15 -5.80 -5.47
CA HIS A 24 -4.16 -5.19 -4.60
C HIS A 24 -5.55 -5.83 -4.75
N HIS A 25 -5.71 -6.76 -5.69
CA HIS A 25 -6.92 -7.57 -5.85
C HIS A 25 -6.73 -8.95 -5.21
N PRO A 26 -7.82 -9.60 -4.75
CA PRO A 26 -7.77 -11.00 -4.33
C PRO A 26 -7.25 -11.89 -5.46
N LEU A 27 -6.60 -13.00 -5.12
CA LEU A 27 -6.04 -13.96 -6.08
C LEU A 27 -7.00 -15.10 -6.44
N CYS A 28 -8.31 -14.95 -6.17
CA CYS A 28 -9.30 -15.98 -6.51
C CYS A 28 -9.69 -15.92 -8.00
N ASP A 29 -10.34 -16.97 -8.49
CA ASP A 29 -10.72 -17.13 -9.90
C ASP A 29 -11.53 -15.95 -10.46
N ARG A 30 -12.33 -15.28 -9.63
CA ARG A 30 -13.11 -14.10 -10.02
C ARG A 30 -12.25 -12.91 -10.46
N PHE A 31 -11.03 -12.81 -9.94
CA PHE A 31 -10.11 -11.70 -10.21
C PHE A 31 -8.87 -12.14 -11.00
N LYS A 32 -8.76 -13.42 -11.42
CA LYS A 32 -7.59 -13.96 -12.12
C LYS A 32 -7.21 -13.15 -13.36
N ASP A 33 -8.19 -12.64 -14.11
CA ASP A 33 -7.96 -11.83 -15.32
C ASP A 33 -7.46 -10.40 -15.03
N GLN A 34 -7.41 -9.99 -13.76
CA GLN A 34 -6.99 -8.65 -13.32
C GLN A 34 -5.58 -8.66 -12.71
N VAL A 35 -4.94 -9.83 -12.66
CA VAL A 35 -3.62 -10.05 -12.11
C VAL A 35 -2.74 -10.72 -13.17
N PHE A 36 -1.45 -10.39 -13.21
CA PHE A 36 -0.43 -11.15 -13.92
C PHE A 36 0.31 -12.01 -12.90
N GLU A 37 0.56 -13.27 -13.25
CA GLU A 37 1.45 -14.13 -12.49
C GLU A 37 2.76 -14.33 -13.28
N ILE A 38 3.88 -13.93 -12.67
CA ILE A 38 5.21 -14.09 -13.25
C ILE A 38 6.09 -14.74 -12.18
N ASN A 39 6.53 -15.98 -12.41
CA ASN A 39 7.38 -16.74 -11.48
C ASN A 39 6.83 -16.79 -10.04
N GLY A 40 5.50 -16.98 -9.89
CA GLY A 40 4.83 -17.03 -8.59
C GLY A 40 4.69 -15.68 -7.87
N VAL A 41 4.92 -14.57 -8.58
CA VAL A 41 4.68 -13.19 -8.14
C VAL A 41 3.48 -12.62 -8.87
N TYR A 42 2.59 -12.01 -8.09
CA TYR A 42 1.32 -11.49 -8.55
C TYR A 42 1.37 -9.98 -8.68
N PHE A 43 1.06 -9.47 -9.87
CA PHE A 43 1.03 -8.06 -10.19
C PHE A 43 -0.38 -7.65 -10.61
N CYS A 44 -0.95 -6.61 -9.99
CA CYS A 44 -2.19 -6.04 -10.50
C CYS A 44 -1.93 -5.44 -11.88
N GLN A 45 -2.63 -5.93 -12.90
CA GLN A 45 -2.46 -5.45 -14.28
C GLN A 45 -2.66 -3.94 -14.38
N GLY A 46 -3.69 -3.40 -13.69
CA GLY A 46 -3.97 -1.97 -13.66
C GLY A 46 -2.78 -1.14 -13.16
N CYS A 47 -2.20 -1.52 -12.03
CA CYS A 47 -1.03 -0.86 -11.46
C CYS A 47 0.19 -1.04 -12.35
N THR A 48 0.40 -2.23 -12.92
CA THR A 48 1.50 -2.50 -13.86
C THR A 48 1.45 -1.53 -15.03
N PHE A 49 0.31 -1.37 -15.70
CA PHE A 49 0.18 -0.42 -16.81
C PHE A 49 0.43 1.03 -16.40
N VAL A 50 -0.07 1.48 -15.24
CA VAL A 50 0.23 2.83 -14.74
C VAL A 50 1.74 2.98 -14.52
N PHE A 51 2.38 2.09 -13.77
CA PHE A 51 3.80 2.21 -13.45
C PHE A 51 4.70 2.08 -14.69
N SER A 52 4.37 1.18 -15.62
CA SER A 52 5.05 1.10 -16.91
C SER A 52 4.95 2.42 -17.68
N GLY A 53 3.77 3.05 -17.70
CA GLY A 53 3.58 4.37 -18.29
C GLY A 53 4.42 5.46 -17.60
N VAL A 54 4.48 5.46 -16.28
CA VAL A 54 5.33 6.41 -15.51
C VAL A 54 6.79 6.24 -15.88
N VAL A 55 7.31 5.01 -15.87
CA VAL A 55 8.73 4.72 -16.15
C VAL A 55 9.07 5.09 -17.59
N ILE A 56 8.30 4.59 -18.56
CA ILE A 56 8.52 4.84 -19.99
C ILE A 56 8.41 6.34 -20.28
N GLY A 57 7.37 7.01 -19.76
CA GLY A 57 7.17 8.44 -19.97
C GLY A 57 8.29 9.28 -19.34
N SER A 58 8.72 8.94 -18.11
CA SER A 58 9.80 9.67 -17.43
C SER A 58 11.10 9.62 -18.22
N ILE A 59 11.47 8.43 -18.71
CA ILE A 59 12.65 8.25 -19.55
C ILE A 59 12.46 9.01 -20.86
N LEU A 60 11.39 8.72 -21.60
CA LEU A 60 11.15 9.29 -22.92
C LEU A 60 11.14 10.82 -22.89
N PHE A 61 10.34 11.43 -22.00
CA PHE A 61 10.13 12.87 -22.00
C PHE A 61 11.25 13.67 -21.31
N SER A 62 12.10 13.03 -20.50
CA SER A 62 13.31 13.67 -19.99
C SER A 62 14.39 13.82 -21.07
N PHE A 63 14.49 12.87 -22.00
CA PHE A 63 15.53 12.88 -23.04
C PHE A 63 15.05 13.46 -24.38
N LEU A 64 13.76 13.42 -24.68
CA LEU A 64 13.23 13.87 -25.96
C LEU A 64 13.23 15.41 -26.05
N GLN A 65 13.96 15.98 -27.00
CA GLN A 65 14.01 17.43 -27.22
C GLN A 65 12.83 17.93 -28.08
N LEU A 66 11.64 18.01 -27.48
CA LEU A 66 10.49 18.65 -28.12
C LEU A 66 10.55 20.19 -27.92
N PRO A 67 10.45 21.00 -28.99
CA PRO A 67 10.42 22.47 -28.91
C PRO A 67 9.03 22.97 -28.51
N LEU A 68 8.48 22.46 -27.40
CA LEU A 68 7.17 22.85 -26.88
C LEU A 68 7.33 23.94 -25.82
N SER A 69 6.43 24.93 -25.85
CA SER A 69 6.32 25.89 -24.74
C SER A 69 5.83 25.18 -23.47
N PHE A 70 6.10 25.79 -22.30
CA PHE A 70 5.65 25.25 -21.01
C PHE A 70 4.14 24.98 -20.98
N TRP A 71 3.33 25.91 -21.50
CA TRP A 71 1.88 25.76 -21.50
C TRP A 71 1.40 24.61 -22.38
N TRP A 72 2.01 24.41 -23.56
CA TRP A 72 1.70 23.26 -24.41
C TRP A 72 2.09 21.94 -23.74
N TRP A 73 3.25 21.91 -23.09
CA TRP A 73 3.70 20.76 -22.31
C TRP A 73 2.75 20.46 -21.15
N PHE A 74 2.30 21.49 -20.44
CA PHE A 74 1.36 21.35 -19.33
C PHE A 74 0.00 20.83 -19.81
N MET A 75 -0.56 21.42 -20.87
CA MET A 75 -1.85 21.01 -21.44
C MET A 75 -1.81 19.58 -21.98
N SER A 76 -0.74 19.19 -22.68
CA SER A 76 -0.60 17.81 -23.18
C SER A 76 -0.53 16.79 -22.04
N SER A 77 0.11 17.13 -20.91
CA SER A 77 0.10 16.27 -19.72
C SER A 77 -1.32 16.00 -19.20
N GLY A 78 -2.16 17.03 -19.13
CA GLY A 78 -3.55 16.90 -18.72
C GLY A 78 -4.40 16.11 -19.71
N LEU A 79 -4.16 16.33 -21.01
CA LEU A 79 -4.82 15.59 -22.07
C LEU A 79 -4.52 14.09 -22.00
N LEU A 80 -3.29 13.70 -21.67
CA LEU A 80 -2.92 12.28 -21.46
C LEU A 80 -3.61 11.63 -20.27
N ALA A 81 -3.96 12.41 -19.23
CA ALA A 81 -4.68 11.90 -18.06
C ALA A 81 -6.18 11.73 -18.30
N LEU A 82 -6.76 12.52 -19.22
CA LEU A 82 -8.21 12.59 -19.48
C LEU A 82 -8.86 11.21 -19.80
N PRO A 83 -8.28 10.33 -20.63
CA PRO A 83 -8.88 9.03 -20.95
C PRO A 83 -9.19 8.17 -19.72
N THR A 84 -8.38 8.24 -18.66
CA THR A 84 -8.63 7.47 -17.42
C THR A 84 -9.90 7.92 -16.71
N PHE A 85 -10.22 9.21 -16.77
CA PHE A 85 -11.47 9.73 -16.20
C PHE A 85 -12.67 9.34 -17.06
N ILE A 86 -12.56 9.42 -18.39
CA ILE A 86 -13.65 9.03 -19.31
C ILE A 86 -13.98 7.54 -19.14
N VAL A 87 -12.97 6.66 -19.12
CA VAL A 87 -13.16 5.23 -18.94
C VAL A 87 -13.71 4.89 -17.55
N HIS A 88 -13.46 5.71 -16.53
CA HIS A 88 -14.01 5.47 -15.21
C HIS A 88 -15.54 5.57 -15.18
N PHE A 89 -16.10 6.54 -15.90
CA PHE A 89 -17.56 6.74 -15.99
C PHE A 89 -18.22 5.90 -17.09
N SER A 90 -17.44 5.27 -17.95
CA SER A 90 -17.92 4.50 -19.09
C SER A 90 -17.70 3.00 -18.87
N SER A 91 -18.68 2.15 -19.21
CA SER A 91 -18.52 0.68 -19.13
C SER A 91 -17.76 0.13 -20.34
N LEU A 92 -16.52 0.59 -20.54
CA LEU A 92 -15.70 0.23 -21.70
C LEU A 92 -14.98 -1.12 -21.53
N PRO A 93 -14.54 -1.75 -22.64
CA PRO A 93 -13.79 -3.00 -22.59
C PRO A 93 -12.51 -2.90 -21.76
N ARG A 94 -12.14 -4.01 -21.10
CA ARG A 94 -10.97 -4.07 -20.19
C ARG A 94 -9.66 -3.60 -20.85
N MET A 95 -9.46 -3.89 -22.12
CA MET A 95 -8.27 -3.44 -22.86
C MET A 95 -8.19 -1.92 -22.95
N VAL A 96 -9.31 -1.24 -23.19
CA VAL A 96 -9.38 0.23 -23.23
C VAL A 96 -9.06 0.82 -21.86
N THR A 97 -9.55 0.20 -20.77
CA THR A 97 -9.18 0.61 -19.40
C THR A 97 -7.69 0.46 -19.12
N ARG A 98 -7.04 -0.60 -19.62
CA ARG A 98 -5.59 -0.79 -19.46
C ARG A 98 -4.79 0.28 -20.22
N ILE A 99 -5.18 0.58 -21.46
CA ILE A 99 -4.55 1.63 -22.26
C ILE A 99 -4.74 3.00 -21.58
N ALA A 100 -5.94 3.32 -21.12
CA ALA A 100 -6.20 4.58 -20.42
C ALA A 100 -5.33 4.72 -19.15
N ARG A 101 -5.19 3.65 -18.37
CA ARG A 101 -4.29 3.60 -17.21
C ARG A 101 -2.82 3.78 -17.58
N PHE A 102 -2.39 3.21 -18.70
CA PHE A 102 -1.05 3.43 -19.23
C PHE A 102 -0.83 4.90 -19.63
N LEU A 103 -1.78 5.52 -20.34
CA LEU A 103 -1.75 6.95 -20.69
C LEU A 103 -1.71 7.85 -19.46
N PHE A 104 -2.45 7.47 -18.41
CA PHE A 104 -2.39 8.16 -17.12
C PHE A 104 -1.02 8.05 -16.47
N GLY A 105 -0.38 6.88 -16.52
CA GLY A 105 1.03 6.73 -16.13
C GLY A 105 1.96 7.62 -16.96
N LEU A 106 1.79 7.65 -18.28
CA LEU A 106 2.56 8.51 -19.19
C LEU A 106 2.38 10.00 -18.86
N SER A 107 1.19 10.43 -18.43
CA SER A 107 0.96 11.81 -17.96
C SER A 107 1.89 12.19 -16.80
N PHE A 108 2.05 11.32 -15.80
CA PHE A 108 3.02 11.55 -14.72
C PHE A 108 4.47 11.49 -15.21
N GLY A 109 4.79 10.58 -16.13
CA GLY A 109 6.11 10.57 -16.76
C GLY A 109 6.41 11.88 -17.52
N TRP A 110 5.39 12.44 -18.17
CA TRP A 110 5.44 13.72 -18.88
C TRP A 110 5.64 14.90 -17.92
N THR A 111 4.98 14.91 -16.75
CA THR A 111 5.23 15.94 -15.74
C THR A 111 6.65 15.84 -15.16
N ILE A 112 7.16 14.63 -14.91
CA ILE A 112 8.55 14.40 -14.48
C ILE A 112 9.54 14.93 -15.53
N GLY A 113 9.36 14.60 -16.82
CA GLY A 113 10.19 15.16 -17.90
C GLY A 113 10.12 16.69 -17.98
N GLY A 114 8.95 17.26 -17.67
CA GLY A 114 8.77 18.71 -17.54
C GLY A 114 9.60 19.33 -16.41
N LEU A 115 9.73 18.66 -15.27
CA LEU A 115 10.58 19.12 -14.16
C LEU A 115 12.06 19.19 -14.58
N VAL A 116 12.53 18.20 -15.36
CA VAL A 116 13.90 18.20 -15.88
C VAL A 116 14.11 19.32 -16.90
N LYS A 117 13.14 19.54 -17.80
CA LYS A 117 13.26 20.52 -18.90
C LYS A 117 13.11 21.97 -18.46
N PHE A 118 12.17 22.26 -17.57
CA PHE A 118 11.82 23.62 -17.19
C PHE A 118 12.36 23.95 -15.80
N ALA A 119 13.61 24.39 -15.70
CA ALA A 119 14.30 24.67 -14.43
C ALA A 119 13.78 25.89 -13.63
N ASN A 120 12.61 26.45 -13.99
CA ASN A 120 12.01 27.56 -13.27
C ASN A 120 11.18 27.03 -12.09
N TRP A 121 11.42 27.55 -10.89
CA TRP A 121 10.72 27.15 -9.67
C TRP A 121 9.19 27.32 -9.76
N ILE A 122 8.69 28.33 -10.45
CA ILE A 122 7.24 28.54 -10.65
C ILE A 122 6.66 27.40 -11.47
N ASN A 123 7.34 27.00 -12.55
CA ASN A 123 6.92 25.90 -13.41
C ASN A 123 6.92 24.57 -12.64
N TRP A 124 7.92 24.35 -11.78
CA TRP A 124 7.95 23.19 -10.89
C TRP A 124 6.77 23.15 -9.93
N LEU A 125 6.45 24.27 -9.27
CA LEU A 125 5.29 24.35 -8.38
C LEU A 125 3.99 24.04 -9.11
N ILE A 126 3.82 24.55 -10.34
CA ILE A 126 2.64 24.27 -11.16
C ILE A 126 2.58 22.77 -11.51
N LEU A 127 3.67 22.17 -11.98
CA LEU A 127 3.72 20.74 -12.37
C LEU A 127 3.49 19.81 -11.19
N ILE A 128 4.12 20.09 -10.04
CA ILE A 128 3.94 19.31 -8.80
C ILE A 128 2.52 19.49 -8.28
N GLY A 129 2.03 20.73 -8.18
CA GLY A 129 0.68 21.05 -7.72
C GLY A 129 -0.38 20.37 -8.59
N PHE A 130 -0.19 20.37 -9.90
CA PHE A 130 -1.07 19.67 -10.84
C PHE A 130 -1.01 18.15 -10.69
N SER A 131 0.18 17.58 -10.54
CA SER A 131 0.34 16.13 -10.33
C SER A 131 -0.34 15.68 -9.03
N VAL A 132 -0.20 16.45 -7.95
CA VAL A 132 -0.89 16.22 -6.67
C VAL A 132 -2.40 16.36 -6.85
N PHE A 133 -2.85 17.41 -7.54
CA PHE A 133 -4.28 17.63 -7.83
C PHE A 133 -4.90 16.45 -8.59
N ILE A 134 -4.27 16.01 -9.69
CA ILE A 134 -4.72 14.84 -10.46
C ILE A 134 -4.77 13.59 -9.58
N TYR A 135 -3.73 13.35 -8.77
CA TYR A 135 -3.70 12.19 -7.88
C TYR A 135 -4.82 12.23 -6.83
N VAL A 136 -5.06 13.38 -6.20
CA VAL A 136 -6.15 13.56 -5.24
C VAL A 136 -7.50 13.36 -5.91
N LEU A 137 -7.71 13.96 -7.08
CA LEU A 137 -8.94 13.80 -7.86
C LEU A 137 -9.18 12.33 -8.21
N PHE A 138 -8.16 11.64 -8.74
CA PHE A 138 -8.20 10.21 -9.01
C PHE A 138 -8.57 9.43 -7.74
N ARG A 139 -7.94 9.72 -6.61
CA ARG A 139 -8.23 9.04 -5.34
C ARG A 139 -9.67 9.26 -4.87
N ILE A 140 -10.20 10.48 -4.98
CA ILE A 140 -11.58 10.81 -4.58
C ILE A 140 -12.58 10.04 -5.45
N LEU A 141 -12.42 10.11 -6.77
CA LEU A 141 -13.32 9.44 -7.72
C LEU A 141 -13.29 7.91 -7.55
N TYR A 142 -12.09 7.33 -7.46
CA TYR A 142 -11.95 5.88 -7.32
C TYR A 142 -12.37 5.35 -5.96
N ARG A 143 -12.23 6.14 -4.88
CA ARG A 143 -12.72 5.76 -3.55
C ARG A 143 -14.25 5.67 -3.51
N GLY A 144 -14.96 6.48 -4.29
CA GLY A 144 -16.42 6.49 -4.34
C GLY A 144 -17.03 5.40 -5.23
N SER A 145 -16.37 5.01 -6.32
CA SER A 145 -17.03 4.24 -7.39
C SER A 145 -17.36 2.77 -7.07
N LYS A 146 -16.75 2.16 -6.06
CA LYS A 146 -17.03 0.76 -5.68
C LYS A 146 -16.88 0.59 -4.18
N LYS A 147 -17.99 0.48 -3.46
CA LYS A 147 -17.95 -0.18 -2.16
C LYS A 147 -17.42 -1.60 -2.43
N GLN A 148 -16.38 -2.03 -1.72
CA GLN A 148 -15.74 -3.34 -1.94
C GLN A 148 -16.75 -4.50 -1.90
N THR A 149 -17.89 -4.32 -1.23
CA THR A 149 -19.03 -5.24 -1.18
C THR A 149 -19.61 -5.56 -2.57
N ASP A 150 -19.58 -4.61 -3.52
CA ASP A 150 -20.15 -4.85 -4.86
C ASP A 150 -19.23 -5.72 -5.73
N ALA A 151 -17.92 -5.66 -5.50
CA ALA A 151 -16.95 -6.43 -6.28
C ALA A 151 -17.10 -7.95 -6.06
N CYS A 152 -17.46 -8.36 -4.83
CA CYS A 152 -17.71 -9.74 -4.43
C CYS A 152 -19.20 -10.13 -4.43
N LYS A 153 -20.11 -9.23 -4.79
CA LYS A 153 -21.56 -9.52 -4.82
C LYS A 153 -21.84 -10.74 -5.71
N GLY A 154 -22.60 -11.70 -5.18
CA GLY A 154 -22.91 -12.97 -5.86
C GLY A 154 -21.75 -13.98 -5.89
N CYS A 155 -20.71 -13.78 -5.07
CA CYS A 155 -19.71 -14.82 -4.83
C CYS A 155 -20.30 -15.86 -3.87
N PRO A 156 -20.33 -17.16 -4.21
CA PRO A 156 -20.91 -18.19 -3.34
C PRO A 156 -20.16 -18.33 -2.02
N GLU A 157 -18.85 -18.10 -2.04
CA GLU A 157 -17.96 -18.16 -0.88
C GLU A 157 -18.09 -16.94 0.07
N LEU A 158 -18.89 -15.92 -0.27
CA LEU A 158 -18.93 -14.68 0.50
C LEU A 158 -19.55 -14.86 1.89
N ASP A 159 -20.56 -15.73 1.98
CA ASP A 159 -21.31 -16.00 3.23
C ASP A 159 -20.71 -17.18 4.01
N GLU A 160 -19.68 -17.83 3.47
CA GLU A 160 -18.99 -18.91 4.17
C GLU A 160 -18.12 -18.35 5.31
N PRO A 161 -18.03 -19.03 6.47
CA PRO A 161 -17.15 -18.63 7.56
C PRO A 161 -15.66 -18.89 7.26
N SER A 162 -15.34 -19.33 6.04
CA SER A 162 -14.00 -19.64 5.58
C SER A 162 -13.31 -18.38 5.04
N VAL A 163 -11.97 -18.40 4.99
CA VAL A 163 -11.24 -17.29 4.37
C VAL A 163 -11.22 -17.51 2.86
N CYS A 164 -11.65 -16.48 2.12
CA CYS A 164 -11.66 -16.49 0.66
C CYS A 164 -10.32 -17.02 0.10
N PRO A 165 -10.34 -17.98 -0.85
CA PRO A 165 -9.16 -18.56 -1.48
C PRO A 165 -8.16 -17.51 -1.99
N GLY A 166 -8.67 -16.38 -2.48
CA GLY A 166 -7.86 -15.28 -3.00
C GLY A 166 -7.00 -14.57 -1.96
N TYR A 167 -7.24 -14.80 -0.67
CA TYR A 167 -6.48 -14.23 0.45
C TYR A 167 -5.63 -15.27 1.19
N GLN A 168 -5.64 -16.55 0.79
CA GLN A 168 -4.90 -17.62 1.47
C GLN A 168 -3.41 -17.33 1.61
N LEU A 169 -2.75 -16.90 0.52
CA LEU A 169 -1.33 -16.53 0.54
C LEU A 169 -1.03 -15.37 1.51
N GLN A 170 -1.93 -14.39 1.60
CA GLN A 170 -1.76 -13.24 2.50
C GLN A 170 -1.93 -13.67 3.96
N MET A 171 -2.94 -14.51 4.23
CA MET A 171 -3.17 -15.09 5.55
C MET A 171 -1.99 -15.95 6.02
N GLU A 172 -1.45 -16.80 5.14
CA GLU A 172 -0.32 -17.67 5.46
C GLU A 172 0.93 -16.84 5.79
N ALA A 173 1.17 -15.78 5.00
CA ALA A 173 2.25 -14.83 5.26
C ALA A 173 2.06 -14.08 6.60
N GLU A 174 0.85 -13.62 6.91
CA GLU A 174 0.53 -12.97 8.18
C GLU A 174 0.71 -13.91 9.37
N ARG A 175 0.26 -15.16 9.25
CA ARG A 175 0.47 -16.19 10.28
C ARG A 175 1.96 -16.44 10.53
N LYS A 176 2.73 -16.69 9.46
CA LYS A 176 4.19 -16.90 9.55
C LYS A 176 4.91 -15.67 10.13
N TYR A 177 4.44 -14.47 9.79
CA TYR A 177 4.98 -13.22 10.32
C TYR A 177 4.68 -13.07 11.81
N SER A 178 3.43 -13.32 12.22
CA SER A 178 2.97 -13.25 13.61
C SER A 178 3.71 -14.26 14.50
N GLU A 179 3.83 -15.53 14.08
CA GLU A 179 4.59 -16.56 14.80
C GLU A 179 6.06 -16.14 14.99
N TYR A 180 6.68 -15.59 13.94
CA TYR A 180 8.05 -15.09 14.01
C TYR A 180 8.18 -13.87 14.94
N ALA A 181 7.24 -12.93 14.86
CA ALA A 181 7.24 -11.72 15.68
C ALA A 181 7.05 -12.05 17.16
N THR A 182 6.11 -12.95 17.50
CA THR A 182 5.88 -13.44 18.85
C THR A 182 7.16 -14.06 19.41
N LYS A 183 7.78 -15.00 18.69
CA LYS A 183 9.03 -15.63 19.13
C LYS A 183 10.16 -14.62 19.36
N LEU A 184 10.26 -13.59 18.50
CA LEU A 184 11.32 -12.58 18.59
C LEU A 184 11.09 -11.59 19.75
N LEU A 185 9.83 -11.28 20.06
CA LEU A 185 9.45 -10.30 21.09
C LEU A 185 9.22 -10.92 22.47
N GLN A 186 9.01 -12.24 22.55
CA GLN A 186 8.72 -12.98 23.78
C GLN A 186 9.64 -12.59 24.96
N PRO A 187 10.99 -12.53 24.80
CA PRO A 187 11.86 -12.19 25.94
C PRO A 187 11.66 -10.75 26.46
N GLN A 188 11.30 -9.81 25.58
CA GLN A 188 11.03 -8.42 25.98
C GLN A 188 9.70 -8.30 26.71
N ILE A 189 8.72 -9.10 26.29
CA ILE A 189 7.41 -9.16 26.94
C ILE A 189 7.56 -9.78 28.33
N GLU A 190 8.30 -10.88 28.47
CA GLU A 190 8.56 -11.53 29.76
C GLU A 190 9.32 -10.61 30.72
N ALA A 191 10.38 -9.95 30.26
CA ALA A 191 11.12 -8.97 31.05
C ALA A 191 10.23 -7.78 31.49
N TYR A 192 9.35 -7.32 30.61
CA TYR A 192 8.39 -6.26 30.93
C TYR A 192 7.38 -6.71 32.00
N ILE A 193 6.79 -7.89 31.85
CA ILE A 193 5.86 -8.47 32.83
C ILE A 193 6.55 -8.62 34.19
N GLN A 194 7.74 -9.23 34.22
CA GLN A 194 8.51 -9.41 35.45
C GLN A 194 8.77 -8.06 36.14
N SER A 195 9.22 -7.04 35.38
CA SER A 195 9.47 -5.70 35.93
C SER A 195 8.24 -5.02 36.53
N LYS A 196 7.02 -5.34 36.05
CA LYS A 196 5.76 -4.81 36.59
C LYS A 196 5.21 -5.61 37.75
N THR A 197 5.40 -6.93 37.77
CA THR A 197 4.85 -7.78 38.84
C THR A 197 5.70 -7.73 40.12
N THR A 198 7.02 -7.59 40.02
CA THR A 198 7.93 -7.50 41.19
C THR A 198 7.56 -6.39 42.20
N PRO A 199 7.33 -5.11 41.81
CA PRO A 199 7.00 -4.07 42.77
C PRO A 199 5.63 -4.27 43.45
N MET A 200 4.68 -4.91 42.75
CA MET A 200 3.36 -5.22 43.31
C MET A 200 3.44 -6.25 44.44
N ILE A 201 4.27 -7.28 44.26
CA ILE A 201 4.49 -8.32 45.28
C ILE A 201 5.24 -7.76 46.49
N LEU A 202 6.22 -6.88 46.28
CA LEU A 202 6.97 -6.25 47.37
C LEU A 202 6.07 -5.34 48.22
N SER A 203 5.26 -4.50 47.58
CA SER A 203 4.30 -3.62 48.28
C SER A 203 3.28 -4.41 49.12
N GLN A 204 2.76 -5.54 48.61
CA GLN A 204 1.85 -6.40 49.38
C GLN A 204 2.53 -7.10 50.56
N LYS A 205 3.80 -7.50 50.43
CA LYS A 205 4.57 -8.09 51.55
C LYS A 205 4.88 -7.07 52.64
N GLU A 206 5.22 -5.83 52.28
CA GLU A 206 5.46 -4.75 53.24
C GLU A 206 4.19 -4.41 54.03
N GLN A 207 3.03 -4.33 53.37
CA GLN A 207 1.75 -4.10 54.04
C GLN A 207 1.39 -5.21 55.04
N LYS A 208 1.57 -6.49 54.68
CA LYS A 208 1.33 -7.62 55.59
C LYS A 208 2.26 -7.62 56.79
N ASN A 209 3.54 -7.28 56.60
CA ASN A 209 4.49 -7.20 57.71
C ASN A 209 4.12 -6.08 58.70
N LEU A 210 3.65 -4.93 58.18
CA LEU A 210 3.16 -3.82 59.02
C LEU A 210 1.92 -4.20 59.83
N GLU A 211 0.95 -4.90 59.23
CA GLU A 211 -0.24 -5.41 59.93
C GLU A 211 0.15 -6.41 61.05
N GLN A 212 1.08 -7.33 60.78
CA GLN A 212 1.53 -8.30 61.78
C GLN A 212 2.25 -7.66 62.96
N THR A 213 3.10 -6.64 62.73
CA THR A 213 3.75 -5.91 63.82
C THR A 213 2.74 -5.15 64.68
N SER A 214 1.66 -4.60 64.09
CA SER A 214 0.63 -3.84 64.82
C SER A 214 -0.24 -4.70 65.75
N HIS A 215 -0.30 -6.02 65.54
CA HIS A 215 -1.08 -6.93 66.37
C HIS A 215 -0.30 -7.57 67.53
N SER A 216 1.04 -7.47 67.56
CA SER A 216 1.83 -8.03 68.68
C SER A 216 2.03 -7.07 69.86
N GLU A 217 1.64 -5.80 69.71
CA GLU A 217 1.81 -4.75 70.74
C GLU A 217 0.55 -4.51 71.61
N ASN A 218 -0.50 -5.32 71.47
CA ASN A 218 -1.70 -5.30 72.32
C ASN A 218 -1.82 -6.61 73.12
#